data_AF-A0AAV0E9Q0-F1
#
_entry.id   AF-A0AAV0E9Q0-F1
#
_cell.length_a   1.000
_cell.length_b   1.000
_cell.length_c   1.000
_cell.angle_alpha   90.00
_cell.angle_beta   90.00
_cell.angle_gamma   90.00
#
_symmetry.space_group_name_H-M   'P 1'
#
loop_
_entity.id
_entity.type
_entity.pdbx_description
1 polymer ?
#
loop_
_entity_poly.entity_id
_entity_poly.type
_entity_poly.pdbx_seq_one_letter_code
_entity_poly.pdbx_strand_id
1 'polypeptide(L)'
;MDTTNAPKVRLKLIGKRYGDARTYNLPSVSEVAALIVGDFDESLGERDILVETKSGKLQRINELNPAYFGLQYPLLFPYGEDGYREDTKLSRCNVVSTNGRKRVSVREFLAYRVQERCDNHSYMLKAKRLFQQFIVDGYTLVESARLRYVRANQQQLRCEMYKGLNDAFLRGENDSRTQGKRIVLPPTFTGGARYMIQNYQDAMAICRWAGYPDLFITFTCNPRWPEIDRFLNPKNLKSEDRPDVISRVFKIKLNGLIKDLRMNKAFGNVRGVVYTIEFQKRGLPHAHILLWLCSADKLPSPDDIDKVISAEIPDANSDPAYYAAVTDFMMHGPCGRDFKSAPCMVDGKCAKHFPKKWCPETTIDDDGYPMYRRRNTGRKVCKNKTELDNRFVVPHSRYLLMKYGAHMNVEWCNQSRSIKYLFKYINKGRDRVTAGFFQANQVDTHQKPLDEIQMYYDCRYISACEAAWRIFGFEIQYKNPTVERLSFHLPEEHSVVFHDDQPLDVVVRASSVKQSMFTAWMEANKKYPEARLLTYAEFPQKFVWKKKTREWTPRKQAFAIGRIYYVHPGSGESYYIRCLLNHIRGATSHQDL
;
A
#
# COMPACT_ATOMS: atom_id res chain seq x y z
N MET A 1 18.23 37.87 21.80
CA MET A 1 17.89 36.64 22.54
C MET A 1 19.11 35.75 22.52
N ASP A 2 19.65 35.49 23.70
CA ASP A 2 20.88 34.75 23.95
C ASP A 2 20.68 33.27 23.63
N THR A 3 21.25 32.79 22.53
CA THR A 3 21.08 31.40 22.03
C THR A 3 21.99 30.39 22.73
N THR A 4 22.69 30.79 23.79
CA THR A 4 23.68 29.96 24.49
C THR A 4 23.07 28.94 25.45
N ASN A 5 21.78 29.07 25.81
CA ASN A 5 21.08 28.19 26.76
C ASN A 5 19.93 27.35 26.14
N ALA A 6 19.87 27.22 24.81
CA ALA A 6 18.93 26.29 24.20
C ALA A 6 19.31 24.84 24.59
N PRO A 7 18.41 24.03 25.19
CA PRO A 7 18.74 22.65 25.52
C PRO A 7 19.16 21.92 24.24
N LYS A 8 20.35 21.28 24.27
CA LYS A 8 20.78 20.36 23.21
C LYS A 8 19.88 19.13 23.24
N VAL A 9 18.70 19.23 22.65
CA VAL A 9 17.79 18.10 22.47
C VAL A 9 18.39 17.18 21.42
N ARG A 10 18.87 16.00 21.85
CA ARG A 10 19.29 14.92 20.96
C ARG A 10 18.17 13.88 20.92
N LEU A 11 17.45 13.82 19.81
CA LEU A 11 16.51 12.73 19.55
C LEU A 11 17.32 11.46 19.26
N LYS A 12 17.39 10.55 20.24
CA LYS A 12 18.04 9.24 20.08
C LYS A 12 16.96 8.20 19.74
N LEU A 13 16.90 7.80 18.48
CA LEU A 13 16.04 6.69 18.06
C LEU A 13 16.57 5.39 18.69
N ILE A 14 15.76 4.76 19.56
CA ILE A 14 16.17 3.55 20.30
C ILE A 14 15.79 2.31 19.50
N GLY A 15 16.76 1.69 18.82
CA GLY A 15 16.61 0.35 18.26
C GLY A 15 16.73 -0.74 19.34
N LYS A 16 15.70 -0.98 20.15
CA LYS A 16 15.71 -2.10 21.12
C LYS A 16 15.28 -3.41 20.43
N ARG A 17 16.06 -4.47 20.68
CA ARG A 17 16.02 -5.81 20.05
C ARG A 17 14.92 -6.76 20.55
N TYR A 18 13.79 -6.25 21.08
CA TYR A 18 12.71 -7.09 21.61
C TYR A 18 11.44 -7.12 20.74
N GLY A 19 11.41 -6.41 19.60
CA GLY A 19 10.32 -6.46 18.62
C GLY A 19 10.81 -6.97 17.25
N ASP A 20 9.88 -7.40 16.40
CA ASP A 20 10.18 -7.90 15.04
C ASP A 20 11.07 -6.91 14.27
N ALA A 21 12.31 -7.33 13.96
CA ALA A 21 13.31 -6.55 13.25
C ALA A 21 12.85 -6.08 11.84
N ARG A 22 11.72 -6.58 11.36
CA ARG A 22 11.13 -6.25 10.05
C ARG A 22 10.25 -5.00 10.07
N THR A 23 9.71 -4.62 11.22
CA THR A 23 8.89 -3.41 11.40
C THR A 23 9.65 -2.29 12.09
N TYR A 24 10.63 -2.61 12.94
CA TYR A 24 11.34 -1.63 13.77
C TYR A 24 12.76 -1.40 13.26
N ASN A 25 12.97 -0.32 12.52
CA ASN A 25 14.26 -0.03 11.89
C ASN A 25 14.63 1.45 11.97
N LEU A 26 15.92 1.73 12.17
CA LEU A 26 16.46 3.09 12.11
C LEU A 26 16.53 3.57 10.65
N PRO A 27 16.22 4.85 10.37
CA PRO A 27 16.46 5.46 9.07
C PRO A 27 17.93 5.32 8.67
N SER A 28 18.18 5.01 7.40
CA SER A 28 19.54 4.79 6.88
C SER A 28 20.07 5.91 5.98
N VAL A 29 19.27 6.97 5.77
CA VAL A 29 19.58 8.09 4.88
C VAL A 29 19.22 9.44 5.53
N SER A 30 19.79 10.52 5.00
CA SER A 30 19.45 11.88 5.39
C SER A 30 18.25 12.38 4.58
N GLU A 31 17.03 12.04 5.02
CA GLU A 31 15.78 12.49 4.40
C GLU A 31 14.86 13.20 5.42
N VAL A 32 13.95 14.04 4.93
CA VAL A 32 12.87 14.59 5.75
C VAL A 32 11.73 13.59 5.81
N ALA A 33 11.31 13.26 7.02
CA ALA A 33 10.17 12.38 7.26
C ALA A 33 9.36 12.85 8.47
N ALA A 34 8.07 12.57 8.46
CA ALA A 34 7.25 12.74 9.65
C ALA A 34 7.42 11.52 10.56
N LEU A 35 7.66 11.79 11.84
CA LEU A 35 7.52 10.85 12.93
C LEU A 35 6.29 11.25 13.72
N ILE A 36 5.34 10.34 13.83
CA ILE A 36 4.19 10.53 14.71
C ILE A 36 4.53 9.84 16.04
N VAL A 37 4.52 10.60 17.13
CA VAL A 37 4.95 10.17 18.48
C VAL A 37 3.74 10.04 19.41
N GLY A 38 3.81 9.10 20.35
CA GLY A 38 2.71 8.52 21.12
C GLY A 38 1.79 9.45 21.94
N ASP A 39 0.66 8.86 22.31
CA ASP A 39 -0.34 9.28 23.30
C ASP A 39 -0.82 10.74 23.21
N PHE A 40 -1.68 11.05 22.24
CA PHE A 40 -2.70 12.09 22.41
C PHE A 40 -3.50 11.81 23.70
N ASP A 41 -3.07 12.41 24.80
CA ASP A 41 -4.00 12.96 25.77
C ASP A 41 -4.95 13.89 24.99
N GLU A 42 -6.21 14.03 25.40
CA GLU A 42 -7.13 15.01 24.77
C GLU A 42 -6.59 16.45 24.87
N SER A 43 -5.54 16.64 25.68
CA SER A 43 -4.74 17.85 25.87
C SER A 43 -3.50 17.99 24.96
N LEU A 44 -3.06 16.94 24.25
CA LEU A 44 -1.85 16.94 23.39
C LEU A 44 -2.15 17.54 22.01
N GLY A 45 -2.41 18.86 22.03
CA GLY A 45 -2.26 19.83 20.94
C GLY A 45 -2.87 19.44 19.60
N GLU A 46 -4.03 20.01 19.28
CA GLU A 46 -4.37 20.30 17.89
C GLU A 46 -3.16 20.98 17.23
N ARG A 47 -2.78 20.59 16.00
CA ARG A 47 -1.65 21.24 15.31
C ARG A 47 -2.01 22.70 15.12
N ASP A 48 -1.40 23.56 15.91
CA ASP A 48 -1.76 24.95 15.96
C ASP A 48 -0.56 25.87 15.86
N ILE A 49 -0.83 27.08 15.39
CA ILE A 49 0.08 28.21 15.47
C ILE A 49 -0.56 29.17 16.46
N LEU A 50 0.12 29.42 17.58
CA LEU A 50 -0.26 30.48 18.50
C LEU A 50 0.36 31.79 18.01
N VAL A 51 -0.48 32.75 17.64
CA VAL A 51 -0.05 34.09 17.23
C VAL A 51 -0.45 35.10 18.28
N GLU A 52 0.47 36.00 18.63
CA GLU A 52 0.20 37.13 19.50
C GLU A 52 -0.12 38.36 18.65
N THR A 53 -1.29 38.96 18.87
CA THR A 53 -1.63 40.22 18.22
C THR A 53 -0.79 41.36 18.80
N LYS A 54 -0.64 42.48 18.06
CA LYS A 54 0.00 43.71 18.59
C LYS A 54 -0.67 44.26 19.87
N SER A 55 -1.89 43.80 20.17
CA SER A 55 -2.63 44.12 21.39
C SER A 55 -2.38 43.14 22.56
N GLY A 56 -1.43 42.21 22.43
CA GLY A 56 -1.04 41.25 23.47
C GLY A 56 -1.98 40.06 23.65
N LYS A 57 -2.92 39.83 22.71
CA LYS A 57 -3.86 38.70 22.80
C LYS A 57 -3.35 37.53 21.98
N LEU A 58 -3.30 36.34 22.60
CA LEU A 58 -3.00 35.10 21.90
C LEU A 58 -4.22 34.60 21.12
N GLN A 59 -4.00 34.24 19.86
CA GLN A 59 -4.98 33.56 19.01
C GLN A 59 -4.42 32.22 18.54
N ARG A 60 -5.25 31.19 18.58
CA ARG A 60 -4.92 29.85 18.11
C ARG A 60 -5.38 29.67 16.66
N ILE A 61 -4.46 29.30 15.79
CA ILE A 61 -4.71 29.00 14.38
C ILE A 61 -4.52 27.50 14.16
N ASN A 62 -5.60 26.76 13.96
CA ASN A 62 -5.53 25.32 13.69
C ASN A 62 -5.04 25.00 12.27
N GLU A 63 -4.73 23.73 12.02
CA GLU A 63 -4.14 23.26 10.76
C GLU A 63 -5.08 23.34 9.54
N LEU A 64 -6.38 23.56 9.76
CA LEU A 64 -7.36 23.77 8.69
C LEU A 64 -7.59 25.26 8.37
N ASN A 65 -7.00 26.17 9.14
CA ASN A 65 -7.11 27.59 8.91
C ASN A 65 -6.35 27.99 7.64
N PRO A 66 -6.91 28.88 6.78
CA PRO A 66 -6.24 29.33 5.57
C PRO A 66 -4.86 29.95 5.80
N ALA A 67 -4.65 30.61 6.95
CA ALA A 67 -3.37 31.22 7.30
C ALA A 67 -2.29 30.21 7.73
N TYR A 68 -2.65 28.94 8.01
CA TYR A 68 -1.75 27.95 8.59
C TYR A 68 -0.47 27.76 7.75
N PHE A 69 -0.61 27.50 6.45
CA PHE A 69 0.56 27.28 5.59
C PHE A 69 1.42 28.54 5.42
N GLY A 70 0.79 29.72 5.33
CA GLY A 70 1.49 30.98 5.21
C GLY A 70 2.36 31.28 6.44
N LEU A 71 1.82 30.99 7.62
CA LEU A 71 2.52 31.21 8.90
C LEU A 71 3.54 30.13 9.21
N GLN A 72 3.28 28.87 8.86
CA GLN A 72 4.20 27.75 9.06
C GLN A 72 5.37 27.79 8.07
N TYR A 73 5.13 28.25 6.85
CA TYR A 73 6.12 28.29 5.77
C TYR A 73 6.22 29.68 5.12
N PRO A 74 6.58 30.76 5.85
CA PRO A 74 6.62 32.11 5.29
C PRO A 74 7.53 32.24 4.07
N LEU A 75 8.62 31.46 4.00
CA LEU A 75 9.52 31.42 2.85
C LEU A 75 8.90 30.79 1.60
N LEU A 76 7.89 29.93 1.75
CA LEU A 76 7.14 29.35 0.65
C LEU A 76 5.92 30.19 0.24
N PHE A 77 5.48 31.09 1.14
CA PHE A 77 4.32 31.97 1.00
C PHE A 77 4.72 33.42 1.33
N PRO A 78 5.63 34.02 0.54
CA PRO A 78 6.23 35.32 0.87
C PRO A 78 5.23 36.47 0.86
N TYR A 79 4.07 36.31 0.23
CA TYR A 79 3.00 37.30 0.20
C TYR A 79 1.90 37.01 1.23
N GLY A 80 2.09 36.01 2.09
CA GLY A 80 1.09 35.59 3.07
C GLY A 80 -0.16 35.02 2.42
N GLU A 81 -0.01 34.33 1.27
CA GLU A 81 -1.16 33.85 0.52
C GLU A 81 -1.96 32.79 1.28
N ASP A 82 -3.28 32.85 1.14
CA ASP A 82 -4.17 31.84 1.71
C ASP A 82 -3.80 30.41 1.26
N GLY A 83 -3.72 29.53 2.26
CA GLY A 83 -3.58 28.11 2.13
C GLY A 83 -4.89 27.42 1.71
N TYR A 84 -5.12 26.22 2.24
CA TYR A 84 -6.35 25.49 1.97
C TYR A 84 -7.55 26.14 2.67
N ARG A 85 -8.69 26.20 1.97
CA ARG A 85 -9.98 26.60 2.55
C ARG A 85 -11.02 25.51 2.34
N GLU A 86 -11.78 25.18 3.38
CA GLU A 86 -12.83 24.16 3.30
C GLU A 86 -14.01 24.56 2.41
N ASP A 87 -14.21 25.86 2.18
CA ASP A 87 -15.27 26.41 1.35
C ASP A 87 -14.91 26.52 -0.14
N THR A 88 -13.67 26.20 -0.52
CA THR A 88 -13.21 26.25 -1.93
C THR A 88 -14.09 25.37 -2.82
N LYS A 89 -14.85 26.02 -3.71
CA LYS A 89 -15.74 25.35 -4.65
C LYS A 89 -14.96 24.60 -5.73
N LEU A 90 -15.44 23.43 -6.08
CA LEU A 90 -14.89 22.65 -7.19
C LEU A 90 -15.34 23.30 -8.51
N SER A 91 -14.40 23.81 -9.30
CA SER A 91 -14.71 24.35 -10.63
C SER A 91 -15.09 23.19 -11.57
N ARG A 92 -16.37 23.12 -11.97
CA ARG A 92 -16.87 22.14 -12.94
C ARG A 92 -16.96 22.82 -14.30
N CYS A 93 -15.91 22.73 -15.10
CA CYS A 93 -16.00 23.06 -16.52
C CYS A 93 -16.75 21.92 -17.23
N ASN A 94 -18.05 22.10 -17.42
CA ASN A 94 -18.99 21.25 -18.16
C ASN A 94 -19.45 19.94 -17.47
N VAL A 95 -20.75 19.66 -17.63
CA VAL A 95 -21.54 18.45 -17.29
C VAL A 95 -22.30 18.45 -15.95
N VAL A 96 -23.63 18.52 -16.11
CA VAL A 96 -24.78 18.06 -15.28
C VAL A 96 -24.57 18.00 -13.76
N SER A 97 -25.42 18.75 -13.05
CA SER A 97 -25.66 18.65 -11.62
C SER A 97 -25.95 17.22 -11.16
N THR A 98 -24.89 16.47 -10.86
CA THR A 98 -24.98 15.31 -9.99
C THR A 98 -24.85 15.78 -8.55
N ASN A 99 -25.60 15.16 -7.62
CA ASN A 99 -25.47 15.29 -6.14
C ASN A 99 -24.08 14.89 -5.59
N GLY A 100 -23.03 14.91 -6.43
CA GLY A 100 -21.66 14.66 -6.05
C GLY A 100 -21.02 15.82 -5.31
N ARG A 101 -19.82 15.56 -4.81
CA ARG A 101 -19.00 16.48 -4.02
C ARG A 101 -18.85 17.87 -4.67
N LYS A 102 -19.04 18.92 -3.87
CA LYS A 102 -19.08 20.33 -4.31
C LYS A 102 -17.83 21.15 -3.97
N ARG A 103 -16.97 20.65 -3.08
CA ARG A 103 -15.80 21.36 -2.53
C ARG A 103 -14.50 20.62 -2.84
N VAL A 104 -13.41 21.35 -3.01
CA VAL A 104 -12.05 20.83 -3.19
C VAL A 104 -11.54 20.26 -1.87
N SER A 105 -10.81 19.15 -1.93
CA SER A 105 -10.25 18.49 -0.74
C SER A 105 -8.84 18.98 -0.51
N VAL A 106 -8.37 18.95 0.74
CA VAL A 106 -6.97 19.23 1.08
C VAL A 106 -6.00 18.50 0.13
N ARG A 107 -6.28 17.23 -0.16
CA ARG A 107 -5.45 16.41 -1.06
C ARG A 107 -5.38 16.99 -2.48
N GLU A 108 -6.51 17.38 -3.06
CA GLU A 108 -6.55 17.94 -4.41
C GLU A 108 -5.93 19.33 -4.45
N PHE A 109 -6.12 20.15 -3.41
CA PHE A 109 -5.45 21.43 -3.26
C PHE A 109 -3.93 21.26 -3.25
N LEU A 110 -3.40 20.34 -2.43
CA LEU A 110 -1.98 20.04 -2.37
C LEU A 110 -1.48 19.46 -3.69
N ALA A 111 -2.20 18.49 -4.27
CA ALA A 111 -1.86 17.90 -5.56
C ALA A 111 -1.82 18.95 -6.67
N TYR A 112 -2.65 19.99 -6.61
CA TYR A 112 -2.61 21.12 -7.52
C TYR A 112 -1.40 22.03 -7.25
N ARG A 113 -1.08 22.31 -5.98
CA ARG A 113 0.03 23.20 -5.57
C ARG A 113 1.41 22.63 -5.91
N VAL A 114 1.60 21.31 -5.78
CA VAL A 114 2.90 20.64 -6.04
C VAL A 114 3.14 20.33 -7.53
N GLN A 115 2.32 20.87 -8.44
CA GLN A 115 2.51 20.70 -9.89
C GLN A 115 3.23 21.91 -10.46
N GLU A 116 4.29 21.63 -11.22
CA GLU A 116 5.00 22.65 -12.00
C GLU A 116 4.19 23.05 -13.23
N ARG A 117 4.10 24.34 -13.52
CA ARG A 117 3.39 24.91 -14.67
C ARG A 117 4.32 25.84 -15.42
N CYS A 118 4.20 25.87 -16.74
CA CYS A 118 5.06 26.70 -17.61
C CYS A 118 4.98 28.19 -17.24
N ASP A 119 3.79 28.66 -16.86
CA ASP A 119 3.51 30.09 -16.67
C ASP A 119 3.72 30.55 -15.22
N ASN A 120 4.12 29.65 -14.31
CA ASN A 120 4.29 29.97 -12.89
C ASN A 120 5.59 29.41 -12.34
N HIS A 121 6.54 30.31 -12.08
CA HIS A 121 7.80 29.98 -11.44
C HIS A 121 7.58 29.68 -9.95
N SER A 122 7.34 28.41 -9.62
CA SER A 122 7.10 28.02 -8.22
C SER A 122 8.41 27.96 -7.41
N TYR A 123 8.62 28.95 -6.54
CA TYR A 123 9.71 28.93 -5.54
C TYR A 123 9.62 27.70 -4.62
N MET A 124 8.38 27.28 -4.31
CA MET A 124 8.10 26.10 -3.49
C MET A 124 8.77 24.84 -4.03
N LEU A 125 8.68 24.58 -5.33
CA LEU A 125 9.27 23.37 -5.95
C LEU A 125 10.81 23.41 -5.99
N LYS A 126 11.42 24.56 -5.70
CA LYS A 126 12.89 24.74 -5.66
C LYS A 126 13.44 24.79 -4.24
N ALA A 127 12.58 24.71 -3.22
CA ALA A 127 12.95 24.90 -1.83
C ALA A 127 13.62 23.66 -1.18
N LYS A 128 13.97 22.63 -1.96
CA LYS A 128 14.74 21.44 -1.53
C LYS A 128 14.17 20.79 -0.27
N ARG A 129 14.90 20.78 0.85
CA ARG A 129 14.43 20.19 2.12
C ARG A 129 13.17 20.86 2.66
N LEU A 130 12.99 22.16 2.44
CA LEU A 130 11.77 22.86 2.86
C LEU A 130 10.56 22.40 2.05
N PHE A 131 10.74 22.08 0.78
CA PHE A 131 9.70 21.46 -0.04
C PHE A 131 9.34 20.06 0.45
N GLN A 132 10.33 19.24 0.84
CA GLN A 132 10.08 17.93 1.43
C GLN A 132 9.26 18.06 2.74
N GLN A 133 9.60 19.02 3.61
CA GLN A 133 8.84 19.30 4.83
C GLN A 133 7.40 19.68 4.51
N PHE A 134 7.19 20.61 3.56
CA PHE A 134 5.85 21.02 3.12
C PHE A 134 5.01 19.86 2.58
N ILE A 135 5.58 18.99 1.75
CA ILE A 135 4.86 17.83 1.20
C ILE A 135 4.47 16.84 2.29
N VAL A 136 5.40 16.55 3.21
CA VAL A 136 5.17 15.61 4.31
C VAL A 136 4.10 16.15 5.24
N ASP A 137 4.19 17.42 5.65
CA ASP A 137 3.20 18.07 6.50
C ASP A 137 1.83 18.21 5.80
N GLY A 138 1.83 18.59 4.52
CA GLY A 138 0.62 18.61 3.73
C GLY A 138 -0.07 17.24 3.68
N TYR A 139 0.67 16.15 3.52
CA TYR A 139 0.05 14.82 3.53
C TYR A 139 -0.44 14.42 4.92
N THR A 140 0.29 14.73 5.99
CA THR A 140 -0.22 14.46 7.35
C THR A 140 -1.48 15.27 7.63
N LEU A 141 -1.63 16.48 7.09
CA LEU A 141 -2.88 17.25 7.13
C LEU A 141 -4.04 16.50 6.43
N VAL A 142 -3.79 15.95 5.24
CA VAL A 142 -4.78 15.12 4.52
C VAL A 142 -5.22 13.94 5.36
N GLU A 143 -4.29 13.28 6.05
CA GLU A 143 -4.63 12.16 6.93
C GLU A 143 -5.39 12.58 8.16
N SER A 144 -4.99 13.65 8.85
CA SER A 144 -5.74 14.17 10.00
C SER A 144 -7.17 14.54 9.62
N ALA A 145 -7.38 15.19 8.47
CA ALA A 145 -8.71 15.51 7.97
C ALA A 145 -9.56 14.24 7.72
N ARG A 146 -8.96 13.19 7.14
CA ARG A 146 -9.63 11.89 6.92
C ARG A 146 -9.97 11.18 8.22
N LEU A 147 -9.06 11.21 9.19
CA LEU A 147 -9.25 10.57 10.49
C LEU A 147 -10.30 11.30 11.32
N ARG A 148 -10.33 12.64 11.28
CA ARG A 148 -11.40 13.45 11.87
C ARG A 148 -12.76 13.10 11.26
N TYR A 149 -12.83 12.95 9.94
CA TYR A 149 -14.05 12.47 9.28
C TYR A 149 -14.46 11.07 9.76
N VAL A 150 -13.52 10.12 9.82
CA VAL A 150 -13.78 8.77 10.32
C VAL A 150 -14.30 8.80 11.76
N ARG A 151 -13.70 9.62 12.62
CA ARG A 151 -14.13 9.80 14.02
C ARG A 151 -15.54 10.38 14.12
N ALA A 152 -15.86 11.40 13.32
CA ALA A 152 -17.18 12.03 13.31
C ALA A 152 -18.29 11.17 12.68
N ASN A 153 -17.94 10.17 11.85
CA ASN A 153 -18.91 9.36 11.09
C ASN A 153 -18.89 7.87 11.53
N GLN A 154 -18.51 7.59 12.78
CA GLN A 154 -18.36 6.22 13.28
C GLN A 154 -19.64 5.39 13.18
N GLN A 155 -20.83 5.96 13.38
CA GLN A 155 -22.10 5.21 13.30
C GLN A 155 -22.30 4.56 11.92
N GLN A 156 -22.13 5.34 10.85
CA GLN A 156 -22.24 4.85 9.46
C GLN A 156 -21.16 3.81 9.14
N LEU A 157 -19.92 4.09 9.54
CA LEU A 157 -18.78 3.22 9.28
C LEU A 157 -18.87 1.90 10.04
N ARG A 158 -19.35 1.91 11.29
CA ARG A 158 -19.61 0.70 12.08
C ARG A 158 -20.65 -0.18 11.41
N CYS A 159 -21.74 0.37 10.88
CA CYS A 159 -22.74 -0.42 10.15
C CYS A 159 -22.15 -1.06 8.89
N GLU A 160 -21.29 -0.37 8.15
CA GLU A 160 -20.55 -0.96 7.02
C GLU A 160 -19.56 -2.05 7.46
N MET A 161 -18.98 -1.93 8.66
CA MET A 161 -18.07 -2.93 9.21
C MET A 161 -18.78 -4.16 9.77
N TYR A 162 -19.94 -3.99 10.43
CA TYR A 162 -20.76 -5.12 10.89
C TYR A 162 -21.24 -5.97 9.70
N LYS A 163 -21.48 -5.35 8.52
CA LYS A 163 -21.68 -6.07 7.24
C LYS A 163 -20.46 -6.88 6.78
N GLY A 164 -19.28 -6.64 7.35
CA GLY A 164 -17.98 -7.02 6.82
C GLY A 164 -17.15 -8.00 7.64
N LEU A 165 -17.34 -8.16 8.97
CA LEU A 165 -16.68 -9.24 9.76
C LEU A 165 -17.13 -9.33 11.23
N ASN A 166 -17.28 -10.59 11.63
CA ASN A 166 -16.93 -11.32 12.87
C ASN A 166 -15.74 -10.80 13.74
N ASP A 167 -15.48 -9.49 13.77
CA ASP A 167 -14.28 -8.86 14.35
C ASP A 167 -14.18 -9.02 15.88
N ALA A 168 -15.29 -9.24 16.58
CA ALA A 168 -15.30 -9.50 18.03
C ALA A 168 -14.69 -10.86 18.38
N PHE A 169 -14.87 -11.86 17.50
CA PHE A 169 -14.43 -13.24 17.75
C PHE A 169 -12.94 -13.45 17.48
N LEU A 170 -12.37 -12.75 16.49
CA LEU A 170 -10.93 -12.83 16.16
C LEU A 170 -10.01 -12.33 17.29
N ARG A 171 -10.56 -11.60 18.28
CA ARG A 171 -9.81 -11.09 19.43
C ARG A 171 -10.15 -11.80 20.74
N GLY A 172 -11.07 -12.79 20.73
CA GLY A 172 -11.51 -13.50 21.92
C GLY A 172 -12.33 -12.64 22.90
N GLU A 173 -12.96 -11.57 22.43
CA GLU A 173 -13.67 -10.61 23.27
C GLU A 173 -15.19 -10.86 23.22
N ASN A 174 -15.72 -11.52 24.26
CA ASN A 174 -17.15 -11.83 24.41
C ASN A 174 -17.96 -10.73 25.13
N ASP A 175 -17.36 -9.58 25.47
CA ASP A 175 -18.02 -8.58 26.32
C ASP A 175 -18.71 -7.46 25.51
N SER A 176 -20.04 -7.52 25.49
CA SER A 176 -20.94 -6.58 24.83
C SER A 176 -20.83 -5.13 25.35
N ARG A 177 -20.36 -4.93 26.59
CA ARG A 177 -20.24 -3.58 27.20
C ARG A 177 -19.16 -2.69 26.57
N THR A 178 -18.17 -3.27 25.88
CA THR A 178 -17.09 -2.49 25.23
C THR A 178 -17.38 -2.11 23.77
N GLN A 179 -18.51 -2.56 23.19
CA GLN A 179 -18.82 -2.39 21.76
C GLN A 179 -19.34 -0.99 21.40
N GLY A 180 -19.94 -0.25 22.34
CA GLY A 180 -20.60 1.04 22.06
C GLY A 180 -19.66 2.24 21.82
N LYS A 181 -18.41 2.20 22.32
CA LYS A 181 -17.50 3.37 22.38
C LYS A 181 -16.22 3.27 21.52
N ARG A 182 -16.04 2.23 20.70
CA ARG A 182 -14.79 2.03 19.93
C ARG A 182 -14.72 2.85 18.65
N ILE A 183 -13.61 3.56 18.42
CA ILE A 183 -13.34 4.25 17.15
C ILE A 183 -12.55 3.29 16.26
N VAL A 184 -13.08 3.03 15.07
CA VAL A 184 -12.57 1.98 14.20
C VAL A 184 -12.25 2.51 12.80
N LEU A 185 -11.11 2.06 12.26
CA LEU A 185 -10.68 2.43 10.92
C LEU A 185 -11.33 1.52 9.87
N PRO A 186 -12.02 2.07 8.86
CA PRO A 186 -12.70 1.29 7.84
C PRO A 186 -11.69 0.63 6.87
N PRO A 187 -12.09 -0.44 6.16
CA PRO A 187 -11.23 -1.11 5.17
C PRO A 187 -10.89 -0.23 3.94
N THR A 188 -11.59 0.89 3.77
CA THR A 188 -11.30 1.91 2.74
C THR A 188 -10.15 2.83 3.13
N PHE A 189 -9.79 2.89 4.41
CA PHE A 189 -8.73 3.75 4.91
C PHE A 189 -7.35 3.18 4.58
N THR A 190 -6.67 3.80 3.62
CA THR A 190 -5.45 3.26 3.03
C THR A 190 -4.29 3.17 4.02
N GLY A 191 -3.75 1.97 4.22
CA GLY A 191 -2.69 1.69 5.18
C GLY A 191 -3.19 1.35 6.59
N GLY A 192 -4.50 1.38 6.84
CA GLY A 192 -5.10 0.82 8.06
C GLY A 192 -5.04 -0.71 8.09
N ALA A 193 -5.17 -1.30 9.29
CA ALA A 193 -5.07 -2.75 9.47
C ALA A 193 -6.08 -3.52 8.60
N ARG A 194 -7.35 -3.09 8.59
CA ARG A 194 -8.40 -3.71 7.76
C ARG A 194 -8.14 -3.57 6.28
N TYR A 195 -7.62 -2.42 5.82
CA TYR A 195 -7.23 -2.26 4.42
C TYR A 195 -6.20 -3.33 4.03
N MET A 196 -5.17 -3.54 4.84
CA MET A 196 -4.12 -4.54 4.58
C MET A 196 -4.67 -5.98 4.59
N ILE A 197 -5.47 -6.33 5.60
CA ILE A 197 -6.11 -7.66 5.70
C ILE A 197 -7.00 -7.94 4.50
N GLN A 198 -7.83 -6.98 4.11
CA GLN A 198 -8.75 -7.14 2.98
C GLN A 198 -8.01 -7.35 1.66
N ASN A 199 -6.91 -6.63 1.48
CA ASN A 199 -6.06 -6.79 0.31
C ASN A 199 -5.32 -8.13 0.29
N TYR A 200 -4.85 -8.59 1.44
CA TYR A 200 -4.27 -9.91 1.60
C TYR A 200 -5.28 -11.00 1.21
N GLN A 201 -6.49 -10.94 1.77
CA GLN A 201 -7.57 -11.87 1.45
C GLN A 201 -7.96 -11.82 -0.04
N ASP A 202 -7.91 -10.65 -0.69
CA ASP A 202 -8.13 -10.55 -2.14
C ASP A 202 -7.03 -11.24 -2.94
N ALA A 203 -5.77 -11.07 -2.54
CA ALA A 203 -4.67 -11.77 -3.20
C ALA A 203 -4.76 -13.29 -3.00
N MET A 204 -5.24 -13.76 -1.84
CA MET A 204 -5.54 -15.17 -1.59
C MET A 204 -6.69 -15.69 -2.45
N ALA A 205 -7.71 -14.86 -2.72
CA ALA A 205 -8.77 -15.22 -3.66
C ALA A 205 -8.22 -15.43 -5.08
N ILE A 206 -7.29 -14.57 -5.50
CA ILE A 206 -6.57 -14.75 -6.77
C ILE A 206 -5.74 -16.04 -6.75
N CYS A 207 -5.06 -16.36 -5.64
CA CYS A 207 -4.34 -17.64 -5.51
C CYS A 207 -5.27 -18.85 -5.63
N ARG A 208 -6.44 -18.80 -4.98
CA ARG A 208 -7.43 -19.88 -5.07
C ARG A 208 -7.92 -20.07 -6.52
N TRP A 209 -8.09 -18.99 -7.26
CA TRP A 209 -8.56 -19.03 -8.64
C TRP A 209 -7.46 -19.40 -9.65
N ALA A 210 -6.27 -18.79 -9.54
CA ALA A 210 -5.18 -18.93 -10.50
C ALA A 210 -4.19 -20.06 -10.17
N GLY A 211 -4.19 -20.56 -8.94
CA GLY A 211 -3.13 -21.39 -8.38
C GLY A 211 -2.04 -20.56 -7.72
N TYR A 212 -0.86 -21.14 -7.58
CA TYR A 212 0.30 -20.44 -7.02
C TYR A 212 0.93 -19.48 -8.03
N PRO A 213 1.51 -18.35 -7.58
CA PRO A 213 2.23 -17.44 -8.46
C PRO A 213 3.49 -18.12 -9.00
N ASP A 214 3.89 -17.75 -10.21
CA ASP A 214 5.03 -18.34 -10.92
C ASP A 214 6.29 -17.46 -10.83
N LEU A 215 6.13 -16.13 -10.81
CA LEU A 215 7.25 -15.18 -10.66
C LEU A 215 7.01 -14.16 -9.55
N PHE A 216 8.10 -13.80 -8.86
CA PHE A 216 8.16 -12.68 -7.93
C PHE A 216 9.18 -11.66 -8.44
N ILE A 217 8.70 -10.44 -8.71
CA ILE A 217 9.50 -9.35 -9.25
C ILE A 217 9.52 -8.23 -8.24
N THR A 218 10.71 -7.76 -7.90
CA THR A 218 10.87 -6.50 -7.18
C THR A 218 11.34 -5.43 -8.14
N PHE A 219 10.86 -4.19 -7.97
CA PHE A 219 11.26 -3.07 -8.82
C PHE A 219 11.52 -1.84 -7.96
N THR A 220 12.78 -1.43 -7.85
CA THR A 220 13.19 -0.24 -7.12
C THR A 220 13.34 0.94 -8.08
N CYS A 221 12.81 2.11 -7.70
CA CYS A 221 13.00 3.34 -8.47
C CYS A 221 14.48 3.64 -8.69
N ASN A 222 14.86 3.98 -9.93
CA ASN A 222 16.18 4.52 -10.24
C ASN A 222 16.12 6.05 -10.22
N PRO A 223 16.76 6.73 -9.25
CA PRO A 223 16.76 8.19 -9.19
C PRO A 223 17.61 8.85 -10.29
N ARG A 224 18.42 8.07 -11.03
CA ARG A 224 19.26 8.51 -12.15
C ARG A 224 18.67 8.12 -13.51
N TRP A 225 17.35 8.01 -13.61
CA TRP A 225 16.76 7.82 -14.93
C TRP A 225 17.01 9.06 -15.79
N PRO A 226 17.32 8.91 -17.09
CA PRO A 226 17.63 10.04 -17.96
C PRO A 226 16.54 11.11 -17.97
N GLU A 227 15.27 10.72 -17.83
CA GLU A 227 14.15 11.66 -17.79
C GLU A 227 14.14 12.49 -16.49
N ILE A 228 14.61 11.95 -15.37
CA ILE A 228 14.78 12.67 -14.11
C ILE A 228 15.94 13.64 -14.23
N ASP A 229 17.11 13.16 -14.65
CA ASP A 229 18.32 13.99 -14.76
C ASP A 229 18.12 15.13 -15.77
N ARG A 230 17.54 14.84 -16.94
CA ARG A 230 17.17 15.86 -17.94
C ARG A 230 16.26 16.94 -17.37
N PHE A 231 15.35 16.59 -16.46
CA PHE A 231 14.43 17.54 -15.85
C PHE A 231 15.08 18.38 -14.74
N LEU A 232 15.97 17.77 -13.94
CA LEU A 232 16.54 18.36 -12.73
C LEU A 232 17.85 19.11 -12.95
N ASN A 233 18.71 18.63 -13.86
CA ASN A 233 20.03 19.22 -14.11
C ASN A 233 19.96 20.71 -14.50
N PRO A 234 19.07 21.15 -15.43
CA PRO A 234 18.96 22.57 -15.77
C PRO A 234 18.48 23.45 -14.59
N LYS A 235 17.92 22.84 -13.54
CA LYS A 235 17.39 23.52 -12.36
C LYS A 235 18.36 23.49 -11.18
N ASN A 236 19.53 22.86 -11.32
CA ASN A 236 20.48 22.64 -10.23
C ASN A 236 19.83 21.96 -9.00
N LEU A 237 18.95 20.99 -9.25
CA LEU A 237 18.25 20.19 -8.25
C LEU A 237 18.74 18.74 -8.30
N LYS A 238 18.70 18.06 -7.16
CA LYS A 238 18.94 16.61 -7.07
C LYS A 238 17.62 15.85 -7.06
N SER A 239 17.67 14.55 -7.36
CA SER A 239 16.52 13.65 -7.31
C SER A 239 15.82 13.64 -5.95
N GLU A 240 16.60 13.69 -4.87
CA GLU A 240 16.10 13.81 -3.49
C GLU A 240 15.32 15.11 -3.23
N ASP A 241 15.63 16.20 -3.93
CA ASP A 241 14.94 17.49 -3.77
C ASP A 241 13.53 17.48 -4.37
N ARG A 242 13.23 16.53 -5.27
CA ARG A 242 11.96 16.46 -6.02
C ARG A 242 11.26 15.10 -5.86
N PRO A 243 10.78 14.76 -4.65
CA PRO A 243 10.07 13.51 -4.38
C PRO A 243 8.78 13.35 -5.21
N ASP A 244 8.17 14.47 -5.62
CA ASP A 244 7.02 14.50 -6.53
C ASP A 244 7.37 13.96 -7.92
N VAL A 245 8.53 14.34 -8.46
CA VAL A 245 9.04 13.86 -9.76
C VAL A 245 9.39 12.39 -9.67
N ILE A 246 10.11 11.98 -8.62
CA ILE A 246 10.48 10.58 -8.37
C ILE A 246 9.24 9.68 -8.35
N SER A 247 8.23 10.07 -7.58
CA SER A 247 6.98 9.30 -7.45
C SER A 247 6.23 9.20 -8.78
N ARG A 248 6.16 10.29 -9.56
CA ARG A 248 5.50 10.32 -10.86
C ARG A 248 6.22 9.48 -11.90
N VAL A 249 7.54 9.64 -12.03
CA VAL A 249 8.34 8.87 -13.00
C VAL A 249 8.30 7.38 -12.64
N PHE A 250 8.43 7.02 -11.37
CA PHE A 250 8.27 5.63 -10.94
C PHE A 250 6.90 5.07 -11.29
N LYS A 251 5.82 5.82 -11.04
CA LYS A 251 4.46 5.39 -11.40
C LYS A 251 4.30 5.18 -12.91
N ILE A 252 4.89 6.04 -13.75
CA ILE A 252 4.90 5.88 -15.21
C ILE A 252 5.64 4.59 -15.60
N LYS A 253 6.86 4.37 -15.08
CA LYS A 253 7.66 3.17 -15.37
C LYS A 253 6.97 1.90 -14.87
N LEU A 254 6.37 1.93 -13.67
CA LEU A 254 5.59 0.82 -13.12
C LEU A 254 4.38 0.50 -14.00
N ASN A 255 3.62 1.50 -14.44
CA ASN A 255 2.51 1.27 -15.36
C ASN A 255 2.99 0.65 -16.68
N GLY A 256 4.14 1.10 -17.18
CA GLY A 256 4.84 0.49 -18.32
C GLY A 256 5.17 -0.98 -18.07
N LEU A 257 5.73 -1.32 -16.90
CA LEU A 257 6.08 -2.68 -16.51
C LEU A 257 4.84 -3.58 -16.48
N ILE A 258 3.75 -3.13 -15.88
CA ILE A 258 2.50 -3.90 -15.84
C ILE A 258 1.91 -4.09 -17.24
N LYS A 259 2.02 -3.08 -18.11
CA LYS A 259 1.63 -3.21 -19.53
C LYS A 259 2.49 -4.25 -20.25
N ASP A 260 3.80 -4.25 -20.01
CA ASP A 260 4.72 -5.20 -20.62
C ASP A 260 4.44 -6.64 -20.20
N LEU A 261 4.26 -6.86 -18.90
CA LEU A 261 3.97 -8.18 -18.36
C LEU A 261 2.64 -8.72 -18.91
N ARG A 262 1.59 -7.89 -18.95
CA ARG A 262 0.23 -8.35 -19.27
C ARG A 262 -0.13 -8.30 -20.77
N MET A 263 0.24 -7.22 -21.44
CA MET A 263 -0.20 -6.92 -22.81
C MET A 263 0.88 -7.26 -23.83
N ASN A 264 2.13 -6.88 -23.56
CA ASN A 264 3.25 -7.20 -24.45
C ASN A 264 3.83 -8.60 -24.20
N LYS A 265 3.24 -9.35 -23.25
CA LYS A 265 3.55 -10.75 -22.96
C LYS A 265 5.04 -11.00 -22.73
N ALA A 266 5.69 -10.13 -21.96
CA ALA A 266 7.14 -10.22 -21.70
C ALA A 266 7.60 -11.60 -21.20
N PHE A 267 6.72 -12.33 -20.51
CA PHE A 267 6.94 -13.71 -20.05
C PHE A 267 5.84 -14.66 -20.50
N GLY A 268 5.15 -14.36 -21.61
CA GLY A 268 3.98 -15.10 -22.08
C GLY A 268 2.66 -14.54 -21.55
N ASN A 269 1.57 -15.32 -21.66
CA ASN A 269 0.25 -14.88 -21.22
C ASN A 269 0.12 -14.91 -19.70
N VAL A 270 -0.43 -13.83 -19.16
CA VAL A 270 -0.56 -13.64 -17.71
C VAL A 270 -2.02 -13.82 -17.30
N ARG A 271 -2.27 -14.77 -16.40
CA ARG A 271 -3.56 -15.03 -15.79
C ARG A 271 -3.89 -14.03 -14.67
N GLY A 272 -2.89 -13.56 -13.93
CA GLY A 272 -3.07 -12.62 -12.83
C GLY A 272 -1.81 -11.85 -12.46
N VAL A 273 -2.00 -10.66 -11.89
CA VAL A 273 -0.95 -9.79 -11.34
C VAL A 273 -1.43 -9.20 -10.04
N VAL A 274 -0.60 -9.26 -9.01
CA VAL A 274 -0.78 -8.46 -7.80
C VAL A 274 0.49 -7.69 -7.55
N TYR A 275 0.39 -6.41 -7.22
CA TYR A 275 1.54 -5.69 -6.69
C TYR A 275 1.18 -4.83 -5.48
N THR A 276 2.17 -4.60 -4.64
CA THR A 276 2.13 -3.61 -3.55
C THR A 276 3.34 -2.68 -3.65
N ILE A 277 3.13 -1.43 -3.28
CA ILE A 277 4.14 -0.38 -3.25
C ILE A 277 4.57 -0.17 -1.81
N GLU A 278 5.87 -0.22 -1.62
CA GLU A 278 6.58 0.07 -0.39
C GLU A 278 7.52 1.25 -0.64
N PHE A 279 7.73 2.10 0.36
CA PHE A 279 8.73 3.14 0.30
C PHE A 279 9.89 2.64 1.15
N GLN A 280 10.99 2.26 0.49
CA GLN A 280 12.15 1.70 1.19
C GLN A 280 12.75 2.72 2.16
N LYS A 281 13.64 2.27 3.07
CA LYS A 281 14.43 3.05 4.05
C LYS A 281 15.33 4.16 3.47
N ARG A 282 15.15 4.50 2.20
CA ARG A 282 15.84 5.54 1.42
C ARG A 282 14.84 6.53 0.77
N GLY A 283 13.58 6.51 1.19
CA GLY A 283 12.47 7.24 0.58
C GLY A 283 12.00 6.73 -0.79
N LEU A 284 12.82 5.98 -1.55
CA LEU A 284 12.48 5.59 -2.91
C LEU A 284 11.28 4.62 -3.00
N PRO A 285 10.34 4.84 -3.93
CA PRO A 285 9.29 3.88 -4.23
C PRO A 285 9.86 2.54 -4.69
N HIS A 286 9.22 1.47 -4.26
CA HIS A 286 9.58 0.09 -4.57
C HIS A 286 8.32 -0.75 -4.73
N ALA A 287 8.27 -1.57 -5.77
CA ALA A 287 7.15 -2.46 -6.01
C ALA A 287 7.55 -3.91 -5.74
N HIS A 288 6.67 -4.65 -5.05
CA HIS A 288 6.68 -6.11 -4.99
C HIS A 288 5.55 -6.62 -5.87
N ILE A 289 5.86 -7.42 -6.88
CA ILE A 289 4.95 -7.87 -7.91
C ILE A 289 4.93 -9.40 -7.92
N LEU A 290 3.74 -9.98 -7.88
CA LEU A 290 3.49 -11.40 -8.08
C LEU A 290 2.78 -11.60 -9.41
N LEU A 291 3.25 -12.60 -10.17
CA LEU A 291 2.77 -12.90 -11.50
C LEU A 291 2.26 -14.35 -11.56
N TRP A 292 1.08 -14.54 -12.14
CA TRP A 292 0.53 -15.86 -12.47
C TRP A 292 0.50 -15.99 -14.00
N LEU A 293 1.25 -16.94 -14.53
CA LEU A 293 1.31 -17.27 -15.95
C LEU A 293 0.19 -18.26 -16.31
N CYS A 294 -0.28 -18.19 -17.55
CA CYS A 294 -1.16 -19.21 -18.11
C CYS A 294 -0.42 -20.54 -18.23
N SER A 295 -1.14 -21.66 -18.16
CA SER A 295 -0.53 -23.00 -18.11
C SER A 295 0.47 -23.30 -19.23
N ALA A 296 0.23 -22.76 -20.44
CA ALA A 296 1.12 -22.94 -21.60
C ALA A 296 2.41 -22.13 -21.53
N ASP A 297 2.46 -21.08 -20.71
CA ASP A 297 3.59 -20.15 -20.60
C ASP A 297 4.36 -20.35 -19.28
N LYS A 298 4.02 -21.38 -18.50
CA LYS A 298 4.72 -21.69 -17.26
C LYS A 298 6.16 -22.12 -17.52
N LEU A 299 6.99 -22.01 -16.49
CA LEU A 299 8.42 -22.36 -16.51
C LEU A 299 8.64 -23.64 -15.67
N PRO A 300 8.33 -24.84 -16.20
CA PRO A 300 8.37 -26.08 -15.43
C PRO A 300 9.79 -26.64 -15.25
N SER A 301 10.74 -26.29 -16.13
CA SER A 301 12.10 -26.85 -16.11
C SER A 301 13.15 -25.79 -15.76
N PRO A 302 14.32 -26.19 -15.21
CA PRO A 302 15.45 -25.29 -15.02
C PRO A 302 15.90 -24.55 -16.28
N ASP A 303 15.84 -25.21 -17.45
CA ASP A 303 16.18 -24.58 -18.73
C ASP A 303 15.20 -23.47 -19.11
N ASP A 304 13.90 -23.64 -18.83
CA ASP A 304 12.91 -22.59 -19.05
C ASP A 304 13.13 -21.40 -18.10
N ILE A 305 13.54 -21.67 -16.86
CA ILE A 305 13.92 -20.63 -15.90
C ILE A 305 15.13 -19.85 -16.44
N ASP A 306 16.16 -20.53 -16.93
CA ASP A 306 17.40 -19.92 -17.43
C ASP A 306 17.20 -19.08 -18.71
N LYS A 307 16.12 -19.31 -19.47
CA LYS A 307 15.72 -18.44 -20.60
C LYS A 307 15.23 -17.08 -20.13
N VAL A 308 14.70 -16.99 -18.92
CA VAL A 308 14.03 -15.78 -18.39
C VAL A 308 14.87 -15.09 -17.32
N ILE A 309 15.53 -15.86 -16.46
CA ILE A 309 16.25 -15.41 -15.27
C ILE A 309 17.72 -15.77 -15.41
N SER A 310 18.59 -14.77 -15.25
CA SER A 310 20.04 -14.95 -15.15
C SER A 310 20.53 -14.48 -13.78
N ALA A 311 21.57 -15.15 -13.29
CA ALA A 311 22.31 -14.75 -12.09
C ALA A 311 23.82 -14.67 -12.36
N GLU A 312 24.21 -14.35 -13.60
CA GLU A 312 25.60 -14.30 -14.06
C GLU A 312 25.97 -12.92 -14.62
N ILE A 313 27.26 -12.58 -14.50
CA ILE A 313 27.87 -11.40 -15.13
C ILE A 313 28.01 -11.69 -16.64
N PRO A 314 27.39 -10.87 -17.51
CA PRO A 314 27.52 -11.00 -18.95
C PRO A 314 28.95 -10.81 -19.43
N ASP A 315 29.22 -11.15 -20.68
CA ASP A 315 30.52 -10.85 -21.28
C ASP A 315 30.63 -9.36 -21.65
N ALA A 316 31.69 -8.70 -21.21
CA ALA A 316 31.88 -7.27 -21.47
C ALA A 316 32.22 -6.97 -22.94
N ASN A 317 32.76 -7.93 -23.69
CA ASN A 317 33.12 -7.75 -25.09
C ASN A 317 31.93 -8.07 -26.00
N SER A 318 31.21 -9.17 -25.74
CA SER A 318 30.07 -9.55 -26.58
C SER A 318 28.84 -8.68 -26.34
N ASP A 319 28.65 -8.21 -25.10
CA ASP A 319 27.50 -7.39 -24.73
C ASP A 319 27.83 -6.34 -23.64
N PRO A 320 28.53 -5.27 -24.04
CA PRO A 320 28.97 -4.23 -23.11
C PRO A 320 27.79 -3.53 -22.42
N ALA A 321 26.66 -3.37 -23.11
CA ALA A 321 25.49 -2.70 -22.56
C ALA A 321 24.83 -3.53 -21.46
N TYR A 322 24.65 -4.84 -21.68
CA TYR A 322 24.11 -5.73 -20.66
C TYR A 322 25.08 -5.91 -19.49
N TYR A 323 26.39 -6.05 -19.76
CA TYR A 323 27.41 -6.08 -18.73
C TYR A 323 27.37 -4.84 -17.83
N ALA A 324 27.29 -3.64 -18.43
CA ALA A 324 27.19 -2.39 -17.68
C ALA A 324 25.91 -2.34 -16.83
N ALA A 325 24.76 -2.74 -17.38
CA ALA A 325 23.50 -2.76 -16.65
C ALA A 325 23.53 -3.73 -15.46
N VAL A 326 24.09 -4.94 -15.62
CA VAL A 326 24.24 -5.91 -14.52
C VAL A 326 25.17 -5.37 -13.44
N THR A 327 26.31 -4.80 -13.85
CA THR A 327 27.28 -4.17 -12.95
C THR A 327 26.65 -3.07 -12.08
N ASP A 328 25.91 -2.17 -12.72
CA ASP A 328 25.32 -1.01 -12.06
C ASP A 328 24.16 -1.39 -11.14
N PHE A 329 23.27 -2.26 -11.62
CA PHE A 329 21.97 -2.46 -10.99
C PHE A 329 21.80 -3.81 -10.30
N MET A 330 22.50 -4.86 -10.73
CA MET A 330 22.25 -6.24 -10.27
C MET A 330 23.34 -6.80 -9.35
N MET A 331 24.43 -6.08 -9.11
CA MET A 331 25.46 -6.53 -8.17
C MET A 331 25.06 -6.22 -6.72
N HIS A 332 24.88 -7.27 -5.91
CA HIS A 332 24.84 -7.13 -4.46
C HIS A 332 26.15 -6.50 -3.99
N GLY A 333 26.07 -5.48 -3.14
CA GLY A 333 27.27 -4.81 -2.64
C GLY A 333 28.17 -5.75 -1.83
N PRO A 334 29.44 -5.38 -1.63
CA PRO A 334 30.31 -6.08 -0.71
C PRO A 334 29.64 -6.21 0.66
N CYS A 335 29.74 -7.39 1.27
CA CYS A 335 29.19 -7.70 2.58
C CYS A 335 29.98 -8.85 3.20
N GLY A 336 29.59 -9.28 4.39
CA GLY A 336 30.29 -10.38 5.05
C GLY A 336 31.62 -9.91 5.64
N ARG A 337 32.69 -10.66 5.38
CA ARG A 337 34.03 -10.35 5.89
C ARG A 337 34.60 -9.07 5.28
N ASP A 338 34.29 -8.84 4.00
CA ASP A 338 34.82 -7.72 3.22
C ASP A 338 34.17 -6.39 3.61
N PHE A 339 32.92 -6.43 4.09
CA PHE A 339 32.22 -5.24 4.57
C PHE A 339 31.21 -5.57 5.68
N LYS A 340 31.70 -5.67 6.93
CA LYS A 340 30.90 -6.05 8.11
C LYS A 340 29.80 -5.05 8.48
N SER A 341 29.96 -3.77 8.10
CA SER A 341 28.99 -2.70 8.34
C SER A 341 27.94 -2.56 7.24
N ALA A 342 27.91 -3.47 6.26
CA ALA A 342 26.91 -3.42 5.20
C ALA A 342 25.48 -3.49 5.79
N PRO A 343 24.50 -2.73 5.26
CA PRO A 343 23.13 -2.74 5.77
C PRO A 343 22.42 -4.10 5.72
N CYS A 344 22.95 -5.05 4.94
CA CYS A 344 22.44 -6.40 4.83
C CYS A 344 22.97 -7.36 5.91
N MET A 345 23.95 -6.95 6.71
CA MET A 345 24.55 -7.80 7.74
C MET A 345 23.66 -7.88 8.98
N VAL A 346 23.30 -9.09 9.37
CA VAL A 346 22.55 -9.42 10.60
C VAL A 346 23.31 -10.54 11.30
N ASP A 347 23.65 -10.33 12.57
CA ASP A 347 24.40 -11.29 13.40
C ASP A 347 25.67 -11.84 12.72
N GLY A 348 26.43 -10.94 12.06
CA GLY A 348 27.69 -11.28 11.40
C GLY A 348 27.55 -12.05 10.07
N LYS A 349 26.33 -12.30 9.58
CA LYS A 349 26.05 -12.95 8.29
C LYS A 349 25.19 -12.05 7.40
N CYS A 350 25.33 -12.18 6.09
CA CYS A 350 24.44 -11.48 5.17
C CYS A 350 23.03 -12.06 5.27
N ALA A 351 22.03 -11.24 5.60
CA ALA A 351 20.62 -11.63 5.69
C ALA A 351 20.01 -12.08 4.35
N LYS A 352 20.72 -11.81 3.24
CA LYS A 352 20.37 -12.26 1.89
C LYS A 352 21.20 -13.48 1.44
N HIS A 353 22.06 -13.99 2.32
CA HIS A 353 22.94 -15.14 2.10
C HIS A 353 23.89 -14.96 0.91
N PHE A 354 24.50 -13.77 0.80
CA PHE A 354 25.62 -13.53 -0.11
C PHE A 354 26.96 -13.76 0.60
N PRO A 355 28.01 -14.23 -0.10
CA PRO A 355 27.97 -14.74 -1.48
C PRO A 355 27.13 -16.03 -1.60
N LYS A 356 26.48 -16.21 -2.75
CA LYS A 356 25.76 -17.45 -3.09
C LYS A 356 26.74 -18.59 -3.40
N LYS A 357 26.24 -19.82 -3.42
CA LYS A 357 27.04 -20.99 -3.86
C LYS A 357 27.24 -20.95 -5.37
N TRP A 358 28.33 -21.55 -5.84
CA TRP A 358 28.52 -21.86 -7.25
C TRP A 358 27.52 -22.92 -7.68
N CYS A 359 26.97 -22.78 -8.89
CA CYS A 359 25.96 -23.69 -9.42
C CYS A 359 26.15 -23.78 -10.96
N PRO A 360 26.66 -24.89 -11.51
CA PRO A 360 26.94 -24.98 -12.94
C PRO A 360 25.69 -24.90 -13.83
N GLU A 361 24.55 -25.35 -13.29
CA GLU A 361 23.23 -25.32 -13.89
C GLU A 361 22.18 -24.91 -12.85
N THR A 362 21.00 -24.50 -13.28
CA THR A 362 19.90 -24.23 -12.34
C THR A 362 19.35 -25.56 -11.82
N THR A 363 19.17 -25.66 -10.51
CA THR A 363 18.57 -26.85 -9.87
C THR A 363 17.44 -26.43 -8.95
N ILE A 364 16.43 -27.28 -8.80
CA ILE A 364 15.35 -27.09 -7.84
C ILE A 364 15.58 -28.06 -6.69
N ASP A 365 15.67 -27.56 -5.45
CA ASP A 365 15.83 -28.42 -4.28
C ASP A 365 14.53 -29.15 -3.90
N ASP A 366 14.60 -30.10 -2.96
CA ASP A 366 13.44 -30.88 -2.49
C ASP A 366 12.33 -30.02 -1.89
N ASP A 367 12.69 -28.84 -1.38
CA ASP A 367 11.75 -27.85 -0.86
C ASP A 367 11.06 -27.07 -2.00
N GLY A 368 11.56 -27.12 -3.24
CA GLY A 368 11.05 -26.43 -4.42
C GLY A 368 11.71 -25.07 -4.69
N TYR A 369 12.87 -24.77 -4.10
CA TYR A 369 13.60 -23.51 -4.33
C TYR A 369 14.60 -23.62 -5.48
N PRO A 370 14.63 -22.62 -6.39
CA PRO A 370 15.62 -22.57 -7.44
C PRO A 370 16.97 -22.11 -6.89
N MET A 371 17.99 -22.95 -7.04
CA MET A 371 19.38 -22.52 -7.02
C MET A 371 19.78 -22.15 -8.44
N TYR A 372 19.75 -20.86 -8.77
CA TYR A 372 20.08 -20.42 -10.13
C TYR A 372 21.52 -20.70 -10.52
N ARG A 373 21.71 -20.97 -11.81
CA ARG A 373 22.99 -21.09 -12.47
C ARG A 373 23.89 -19.89 -12.18
N ARG A 374 25.05 -20.19 -11.62
CA ARG A 374 26.18 -19.29 -11.32
C ARG A 374 27.46 -20.06 -11.62
N ARG A 375 27.92 -20.01 -12.88
CA ARG A 375 29.18 -20.66 -13.26
C ARG A 375 30.37 -19.82 -12.83
N ASN A 376 31.47 -20.48 -12.48
CA ASN A 376 32.73 -19.78 -12.26
C ASN A 376 33.38 -19.48 -13.61
N THR A 377 33.00 -18.35 -14.22
CA THR A 377 33.51 -17.92 -15.53
C THR A 377 34.79 -17.08 -15.42
N GLY A 378 35.33 -16.89 -14.21
CA GLY A 378 36.46 -16.00 -13.96
C GLY A 378 36.15 -14.49 -14.06
N ARG A 379 34.93 -14.11 -14.48
CA ARG A 379 34.52 -12.70 -14.61
C ARG A 379 34.31 -12.06 -13.25
N LYS A 380 34.78 -10.82 -13.10
CA LYS A 380 34.69 -10.04 -11.86
C LYS A 380 34.35 -8.59 -12.15
N VAL A 381 33.68 -7.96 -11.19
CA VAL A 381 33.31 -6.55 -11.20
C VAL A 381 33.84 -5.91 -9.92
N CYS A 382 34.52 -4.79 -10.02
CA CYS A 382 35.01 -4.06 -8.86
C CYS A 382 33.92 -3.11 -8.31
N LYS A 383 33.56 -3.26 -7.03
CA LYS A 383 32.61 -2.38 -6.34
C LYS A 383 33.17 -2.03 -4.96
N ASN A 384 33.31 -0.74 -4.66
CA ASN A 384 33.95 -0.25 -3.44
C ASN A 384 35.31 -0.90 -3.14
N LYS A 385 36.19 -1.01 -4.15
CA LYS A 385 37.52 -1.65 -4.08
C LYS A 385 37.50 -3.15 -3.75
N THR A 386 36.35 -3.80 -3.82
CA THR A 386 36.20 -5.25 -3.65
C THR A 386 35.82 -5.88 -4.99
N GLU A 387 36.50 -6.96 -5.37
CA GLU A 387 36.13 -7.74 -6.55
C GLU A 387 34.97 -8.68 -6.24
N LEU A 388 33.91 -8.60 -7.04
CA LEU A 388 32.71 -9.40 -6.91
C LEU A 388 32.51 -10.25 -8.16
N ASP A 389 32.18 -11.53 -7.97
CA ASP A 389 31.94 -12.48 -9.06
C ASP A 389 30.44 -12.85 -9.16
N ASN A 390 30.12 -13.86 -9.98
CA ASN A 390 28.75 -14.31 -10.19
C ASN A 390 28.01 -14.71 -8.91
N ARG A 391 28.70 -14.98 -7.78
CA ARG A 391 28.04 -15.28 -6.50
C ARG A 391 27.33 -14.07 -5.89
N PHE A 392 27.62 -12.86 -6.35
CA PHE A 392 27.03 -11.59 -5.89
C PHE A 392 25.94 -11.03 -6.80
N VAL A 393 25.68 -11.67 -7.95
CA VAL A 393 24.65 -11.21 -8.88
C VAL A 393 23.25 -11.48 -8.32
N VAL A 394 22.39 -10.49 -8.34
CA VAL A 394 20.97 -10.61 -8.01
C VAL A 394 20.25 -11.22 -9.23
N PRO A 395 19.41 -12.27 -9.06
CA PRO A 395 18.65 -12.87 -10.15
C PRO A 395 17.81 -11.84 -10.91
N HIS A 396 17.88 -11.82 -12.23
CA HIS A 396 17.24 -10.79 -13.04
C HIS A 396 16.86 -11.27 -14.43
N SER A 397 15.91 -10.57 -15.05
CA SER A 397 15.60 -10.74 -16.46
C SER A 397 16.34 -9.69 -17.29
N ARG A 398 17.08 -10.15 -18.30
CA ARG A 398 17.75 -9.28 -19.28
C ARG A 398 16.78 -8.28 -19.90
N TYR A 399 15.62 -8.76 -20.37
CA TYR A 399 14.61 -7.92 -21.04
C TYR A 399 14.15 -6.77 -20.13
N LEU A 400 13.75 -7.08 -18.90
CA LEU A 400 13.29 -6.06 -17.95
C LEU A 400 14.41 -5.10 -17.55
N LEU A 401 15.60 -5.63 -17.26
CA LEU A 401 16.74 -4.82 -16.85
C LEU A 401 17.12 -3.80 -17.93
N MET A 402 17.22 -4.24 -19.19
CA MET A 402 17.62 -3.37 -20.30
C MET A 402 16.55 -2.33 -20.63
N LYS A 403 15.27 -2.66 -20.46
CA LYS A 403 14.17 -1.73 -20.76
C LYS A 403 13.95 -0.68 -19.68
N TYR A 404 14.08 -1.06 -18.41
CA TYR A 404 13.77 -0.17 -17.29
C TYR A 404 15.01 0.45 -16.64
N GLY A 405 16.21 -0.09 -16.86
CA GLY A 405 17.46 0.49 -16.35
C GLY A 405 17.42 0.76 -14.84
N ALA A 406 17.06 -0.25 -14.05
CA ALA A 406 16.81 -0.10 -12.62
C ALA A 406 17.06 -1.41 -11.88
N HIS A 407 17.17 -1.31 -10.54
CA HIS A 407 17.33 -2.51 -9.72
C HIS A 407 16.03 -3.33 -9.71
N MET A 408 16.03 -4.49 -10.38
CA MET A 408 14.90 -5.40 -10.53
C MET A 408 15.31 -6.85 -10.25
N ASN A 409 14.92 -7.38 -9.08
CA ASN A 409 15.09 -8.80 -8.78
C ASN A 409 13.94 -9.59 -9.43
N VAL A 410 14.23 -10.68 -10.14
CA VAL A 410 13.23 -11.59 -10.68
C VAL A 410 13.51 -12.98 -10.14
N GLU A 411 12.55 -13.53 -9.42
CA GLU A 411 12.63 -14.84 -8.78
C GLU A 411 11.54 -15.75 -9.30
N TRP A 412 11.86 -17.02 -9.52
CA TRP A 412 10.87 -18.06 -9.75
C TRP A 412 10.26 -18.50 -8.40
N CYS A 413 8.93 -18.52 -8.36
CA CYS A 413 8.16 -18.71 -7.14
C CYS A 413 7.88 -20.19 -6.86
N ASN A 414 8.25 -20.65 -5.66
CA ASN A 414 7.88 -21.97 -5.17
C ASN A 414 6.43 -22.00 -4.66
N GLN A 415 5.65 -22.98 -5.11
CA GLN A 415 4.22 -23.15 -4.87
C GLN A 415 3.83 -23.02 -3.38
N SER A 416 4.40 -23.79 -2.45
CA SER A 416 3.92 -23.83 -1.06
C SER A 416 4.25 -22.58 -0.22
N ARG A 417 5.42 -21.94 -0.44
CA ARG A 417 5.91 -20.80 0.36
C ARG A 417 5.68 -19.44 -0.29
N SER A 418 5.24 -19.37 -1.53
CA SER A 418 4.78 -18.12 -2.16
C SER A 418 3.62 -17.47 -1.41
N ILE A 419 2.76 -18.28 -0.78
CA ILE A 419 1.72 -17.80 0.15
C ILE A 419 2.36 -17.11 1.35
N LYS A 420 3.44 -17.65 1.93
CA LYS A 420 4.18 -16.97 3.02
C LYS A 420 4.77 -15.63 2.55
N TYR A 421 5.16 -15.52 1.28
CA TYR A 421 5.61 -14.25 0.69
C TYR A 421 4.46 -13.24 0.52
N LEU A 422 3.28 -13.69 0.07
CA LEU A 422 2.04 -12.90 0.08
C LEU A 422 1.74 -12.38 1.49
N PHE A 423 1.81 -13.26 2.50
CA PHE A 423 1.68 -12.89 3.92
C PHE A 423 2.71 -11.84 4.34
N LYS A 424 3.98 -12.03 3.99
CA LYS A 424 5.08 -11.17 4.45
C LYS A 424 4.98 -9.75 3.92
N TYR A 425 4.61 -9.56 2.65
CA TYR A 425 4.69 -8.25 1.99
C TYR A 425 3.34 -7.56 1.84
N ILE A 426 2.23 -8.31 1.78
CA ILE A 426 0.89 -7.69 1.86
C ILE A 426 0.55 -7.34 3.31
N ASN A 427 1.09 -8.04 4.31
CA ASN A 427 0.93 -7.67 5.72
C ASN A 427 2.15 -6.95 6.32
N LYS A 428 3.15 -6.54 5.52
CA LYS A 428 4.20 -5.66 6.04
C LYS A 428 3.53 -4.35 6.42
N GLY A 429 3.24 -4.19 7.71
CA GLY A 429 2.83 -2.91 8.27
C GLY A 429 3.88 -1.86 7.93
N ARG A 430 3.48 -0.58 7.89
CA ARG A 430 4.43 0.53 7.63
C ARG A 430 5.65 0.42 8.55
N ASP A 431 6.80 0.92 8.08
CA ASP A 431 7.99 1.02 8.91
C ASP A 431 7.64 1.79 10.19
N ARG A 432 7.73 1.09 11.33
CA ARG A 432 7.40 1.61 12.66
C ARG A 432 8.68 2.03 13.35
N VAL A 433 8.65 3.20 13.99
CA VAL A 433 9.73 3.64 14.88
C VAL A 433 9.21 3.49 16.30
N THR A 434 9.85 2.64 17.11
CA THR A 434 9.55 2.58 18.55
C THR A 434 10.14 3.82 19.22
N ALA A 435 9.29 4.79 19.56
CA ALA A 435 9.58 5.77 20.60
C ALA A 435 8.73 5.36 21.82
N GLY A 436 9.24 4.44 22.63
CA GLY A 436 8.53 3.96 23.81
C GLY A 436 8.73 4.92 24.98
N PHE A 437 7.68 5.60 25.42
CA PHE A 437 7.49 5.92 26.83
C PHE A 437 6.51 4.89 27.38
N PHE A 438 7.03 3.78 27.90
CA PHE A 438 6.21 2.88 28.70
C PHE A 438 6.30 3.36 30.14
N GLN A 439 5.22 3.92 30.67
CA GLN A 439 5.02 3.96 32.11
C GLN A 439 4.55 2.57 32.50
N ALA A 440 5.51 1.69 32.84
CA ALA A 440 5.19 0.41 33.43
C ALA A 440 4.55 0.66 34.80
N ASN A 441 3.42 -0.02 35.05
CA ASN A 441 2.70 -0.13 36.32
C ASN A 441 1.73 1.01 36.65
N GLN A 442 0.58 1.04 35.95
CA GLN A 442 -0.69 1.22 36.66
C GLN A 442 -1.66 0.14 36.19
N VAL A 443 -2.03 -0.73 37.14
CA VAL A 443 -3.15 -1.65 37.02
C VAL A 443 -4.40 -0.78 37.13
N ASP A 444 -4.76 -0.13 36.03
CA ASP A 444 -5.92 0.74 36.01
C ASP A 444 -7.15 -0.11 35.67
N THR A 445 -7.99 -0.33 36.67
CA THR A 445 -9.26 -1.09 36.63
C THR A 445 -10.34 -0.42 35.76
N HIS A 446 -9.99 0.57 34.96
CA HIS A 446 -10.84 1.16 33.92
C HIS A 446 -10.27 0.82 32.55
N GLN A 447 -10.87 -0.16 31.86
CA GLN A 447 -10.58 -0.43 30.45
C GLN A 447 -10.83 0.85 29.63
N LYS A 448 -9.76 1.59 29.31
CA LYS A 448 -9.81 2.70 28.35
C LYS A 448 -10.37 2.17 27.03
N PRO A 449 -11.32 2.88 26.38
CA PRO A 449 -11.86 2.46 25.10
C PRO A 449 -10.74 2.34 24.06
N LEU A 450 -10.73 1.23 23.33
CA LEU A 450 -9.79 0.96 22.25
C LEU A 450 -10.03 1.94 21.08
N ASP A 451 -9.13 2.92 20.89
CA ASP A 451 -9.13 3.85 19.74
C ASP A 451 -8.08 3.39 18.70
N GLU A 452 -8.54 2.83 17.58
CA GLU A 452 -7.63 2.40 16.51
C GLU A 452 -6.95 3.58 15.79
N ILE A 453 -7.54 4.79 15.85
CA ILE A 453 -6.90 6.00 15.33
C ILE A 453 -5.65 6.32 16.14
N GLN A 454 -5.74 6.17 17.46
CA GLN A 454 -4.61 6.37 18.37
C GLN A 454 -3.46 5.39 18.05
N MET A 455 -3.78 4.09 18.00
CA MET A 455 -2.80 3.05 17.65
C MET A 455 -2.21 3.22 16.23
N TYR A 456 -2.94 3.86 15.32
CA TYR A 456 -2.46 4.13 13.97
C TYR A 456 -1.42 5.26 13.93
N TYR A 457 -1.49 6.20 14.88
CA TYR A 457 -0.57 7.32 14.99
C TYR A 457 0.74 6.95 15.69
N ASP A 458 0.72 6.14 16.76
CA ASP A 458 1.86 5.92 17.69
C ASP A 458 3.17 5.34 17.11
N CYS A 459 3.29 5.08 15.81
CA CYS A 459 4.33 4.22 15.28
C CYS A 459 4.66 4.46 13.80
N ARG A 460 4.62 5.70 13.26
CA ARG A 460 4.68 5.84 11.80
C ARG A 460 5.75 6.78 11.25
N TYR A 461 6.56 6.21 10.36
CA TYR A 461 7.47 6.92 9.48
C TYR A 461 6.77 7.21 8.13
N ILE A 462 6.80 8.47 7.68
CA ILE A 462 6.28 8.86 6.36
C ILE A 462 7.38 9.62 5.62
N SER A 463 7.91 9.02 4.53
CA SER A 463 8.89 9.68 3.67
C SER A 463 8.23 10.70 2.74
N ALA A 464 9.05 11.63 2.21
CA ALA A 464 8.57 12.64 1.27
C ALA A 464 8.00 12.03 -0.04
N CYS A 465 8.55 10.90 -0.51
CA CYS A 465 7.99 10.19 -1.65
C CYS A 465 6.68 9.46 -1.31
N GLU A 466 6.53 8.88 -0.10
CA GLU A 466 5.22 8.34 0.31
C GLU A 466 4.18 9.46 0.32
N ALA A 467 4.51 10.59 0.94
CA ALA A 467 3.61 11.74 0.99
C ALA A 467 3.21 12.23 -0.41
N ALA A 468 4.18 12.40 -1.32
CA ALA A 468 3.91 12.78 -2.71
C ALA A 468 3.02 11.76 -3.44
N TRP A 469 3.33 10.46 -3.32
CA TRP A 469 2.52 9.38 -3.90
C TRP A 469 1.06 9.43 -3.45
N ARG A 470 0.85 9.68 -2.15
CA ARG A 470 -0.48 9.75 -1.54
C ARG A 470 -1.24 11.02 -1.90
N ILE A 471 -0.56 12.16 -1.97
CA ILE A 471 -1.12 13.43 -2.44
C ILE A 471 -1.64 13.27 -3.87
N PHE A 472 -0.84 12.69 -4.77
CA PHE A 472 -1.29 12.40 -6.14
C PHE A 472 -2.40 11.34 -6.23
N GLY A 473 -2.70 10.65 -5.13
CA GLY A 473 -3.75 9.63 -5.10
C GLY A 473 -3.36 8.36 -5.85
N PHE A 474 -2.07 8.10 -6.01
CA PHE A 474 -1.61 6.86 -6.61
C PHE A 474 -1.92 5.68 -5.70
N GLU A 475 -2.48 4.62 -6.29
CA GLU A 475 -2.78 3.39 -5.55
C GLU A 475 -1.48 2.71 -5.12
N ILE A 476 -1.40 2.33 -3.85
CA ILE A 476 -0.27 1.54 -3.33
C ILE A 476 -0.43 0.05 -3.59
N GLN A 477 -1.57 -0.39 -4.10
CA GLN A 477 -1.81 -1.78 -4.42
C GLN A 477 -2.60 -1.90 -5.71
N TYR A 478 -2.37 -3.00 -6.41
CA TYR A 478 -3.04 -3.33 -7.64
C TYR A 478 -3.26 -4.82 -7.72
N LYS A 479 -4.41 -5.20 -8.27
CA LYS A 479 -4.81 -6.59 -8.44
C LYS A 479 -5.51 -6.75 -9.77
N ASN A 480 -5.10 -7.76 -10.50
CA ASN A 480 -5.79 -8.27 -11.67
C ASN A 480 -5.79 -9.80 -11.60
N PRO A 481 -6.95 -10.47 -11.75
CA PRO A 481 -8.27 -9.89 -11.99
C PRO A 481 -8.82 -9.10 -10.80
N THR A 482 -9.86 -8.30 -11.02
CA THR A 482 -10.54 -7.59 -9.93
C THR A 482 -11.23 -8.60 -9.01
N VAL A 483 -11.18 -8.36 -7.70
CA VAL A 483 -11.84 -9.20 -6.70
C VAL A 483 -13.07 -8.48 -6.16
N GLU A 484 -14.25 -9.04 -6.42
CA GLU A 484 -15.52 -8.54 -5.89
C GLU A 484 -15.77 -9.20 -4.52
N ARG A 485 -15.91 -8.38 -3.47
CA ARG A 485 -16.10 -8.86 -2.11
C ARG A 485 -17.58 -9.08 -1.86
N LEU A 486 -17.97 -10.32 -1.59
CA LEU A 486 -19.34 -10.76 -1.51
C LEU A 486 -19.77 -10.91 -0.04
N SER A 487 -20.67 -10.04 0.41
CA SER A 487 -21.32 -10.16 1.71
C SER A 487 -22.47 -11.15 1.66
N PHE A 488 -22.80 -11.74 2.79
CA PHE A 488 -23.93 -12.64 2.98
C PHE A 488 -24.42 -12.50 4.42
N HIS A 489 -25.63 -12.97 4.70
CA HIS A 489 -26.28 -12.87 6.01
C HIS A 489 -27.34 -13.96 6.15
N LEU A 490 -27.65 -14.33 7.39
CA LEU A 490 -28.80 -15.19 7.71
C LEU A 490 -30.12 -14.49 7.36
N PRO A 491 -31.25 -15.22 7.35
CA PRO A 491 -32.57 -14.62 7.20
C PRO A 491 -32.75 -13.46 8.18
N GLU A 492 -33.27 -12.34 7.69
CA GLU A 492 -33.55 -11.12 8.47
C GLU A 492 -32.34 -10.40 9.11
N GLU A 493 -31.16 -11.00 9.16
CA GLU A 493 -29.91 -10.39 9.68
C GLU A 493 -29.21 -9.40 8.71
N HIS A 494 -29.97 -8.79 7.81
CA HIS A 494 -29.44 -7.81 6.87
C HIS A 494 -29.14 -6.49 7.59
N SER A 495 -27.90 -5.99 7.50
CA SER A 495 -27.55 -4.79 8.26
C SER A 495 -28.11 -3.52 7.60
N VAL A 496 -28.76 -2.70 8.43
CA VAL A 496 -29.39 -1.44 8.04
C VAL A 496 -28.59 -0.27 8.61
N VAL A 497 -28.34 0.76 7.80
CA VAL A 497 -27.77 2.02 8.28
C VAL A 497 -28.95 2.98 8.46
N PHE A 498 -29.15 3.46 9.68
CA PHE A 498 -30.10 4.51 9.98
C PHE A 498 -29.45 5.55 10.87
N HIS A 499 -30.00 6.75 10.85
CA HIS A 499 -29.57 7.85 11.70
C HIS A 499 -30.44 7.91 12.96
N ASP A 500 -29.90 8.44 14.05
CA ASP A 500 -30.62 8.55 15.33
C ASP A 500 -31.91 9.40 15.25
N ASP A 501 -32.03 10.23 14.21
CA ASP A 501 -33.19 11.08 13.92
C ASP A 501 -34.23 10.44 12.98
N GLN A 502 -33.99 9.20 12.52
CA GLN A 502 -34.92 8.50 11.63
C GLN A 502 -35.88 7.59 12.40
N PRO A 503 -37.21 7.75 12.22
CA PRO A 503 -38.19 6.81 12.75
C PRO A 503 -37.93 5.38 12.24
N LEU A 504 -37.85 4.41 13.16
CA LEU A 504 -37.53 3.01 12.86
C LEU A 504 -38.53 2.38 11.86
N ASP A 505 -39.78 2.82 11.86
CA ASP A 505 -40.81 2.37 10.93
C ASP A 505 -40.52 2.81 9.48
N VAL A 506 -39.95 4.00 9.28
CA VAL A 506 -39.50 4.49 7.95
C VAL A 506 -38.28 3.71 7.47
N VAL A 507 -37.36 3.40 8.38
CA VAL A 507 -36.14 2.62 8.11
C VAL A 507 -36.48 1.19 7.66
N VAL A 508 -37.38 0.51 8.37
CA VAL A 508 -37.83 -0.87 8.05
C VAL A 508 -38.65 -0.92 6.76
N ARG A 509 -39.38 0.16 6.43
CA ARG A 509 -40.18 0.25 5.19
C ARG A 509 -39.37 0.64 3.96
N ALA A 510 -38.14 1.13 4.10
CA ALA A 510 -37.32 1.50 2.97
C ALA A 510 -37.01 0.28 2.08
N SER A 511 -37.47 0.28 0.83
CA SER A 511 -37.23 -0.81 -0.14
C SER A 511 -35.73 -1.07 -0.42
N SER A 512 -34.89 -0.07 -0.19
CA SER A 512 -33.43 -0.16 -0.24
C SER A 512 -32.84 -1.03 0.88
N VAL A 513 -33.56 -1.30 1.95
CA VAL A 513 -33.10 -2.17 3.04
C VAL A 513 -33.16 -3.65 2.62
N LYS A 514 -34.08 -4.02 1.72
CA LYS A 514 -34.35 -5.42 1.33
C LYS A 514 -33.44 -6.00 0.23
N GLN A 515 -32.63 -5.18 -0.44
CA GLN A 515 -31.89 -5.61 -1.65
C GLN A 515 -30.37 -5.63 -1.41
N SER A 516 -29.87 -6.61 -0.65
CA SER A 516 -28.43 -6.82 -0.48
C SER A 516 -27.82 -7.46 -1.73
N MET A 517 -26.48 -7.45 -1.86
CA MET A 517 -25.81 -8.21 -2.93
C MET A 517 -26.15 -9.69 -2.89
N PHE A 518 -26.47 -10.21 -1.71
CA PHE A 518 -26.78 -11.61 -1.46
C PHE A 518 -28.20 -11.96 -1.88
N THR A 519 -29.20 -11.20 -1.42
CA THR A 519 -30.60 -11.43 -1.83
C THR A 519 -30.81 -11.14 -3.32
N ALA A 520 -30.10 -10.17 -3.88
CA ALA A 520 -30.15 -9.91 -5.31
C ALA A 520 -29.52 -11.03 -6.17
N TRP A 521 -28.62 -11.85 -5.61
CA TRP A 521 -28.13 -13.04 -6.32
C TRP A 521 -29.22 -14.10 -6.45
N MET A 522 -30.01 -14.30 -5.40
CA MET A 522 -31.18 -15.19 -5.43
C MET A 522 -32.23 -14.70 -6.44
N GLU A 523 -32.49 -13.39 -6.48
CA GLU A 523 -33.37 -12.80 -7.50
C GLU A 523 -32.81 -12.95 -8.93
N ALA A 524 -31.50 -12.84 -9.10
CA ALA A 524 -30.87 -13.09 -10.38
C ALA A 524 -31.00 -14.57 -10.82
N ASN A 525 -30.95 -15.52 -9.90
CA ASN A 525 -31.20 -16.95 -10.19
C ASN A 525 -32.65 -17.21 -10.60
N LYS A 526 -33.63 -16.43 -10.11
CA LYS A 526 -35.01 -16.50 -10.60
C LYS A 526 -35.11 -15.99 -12.03
N LYS A 527 -34.46 -14.86 -12.32
CA LYS A 527 -34.55 -14.13 -13.60
C LYS A 527 -33.74 -14.72 -14.75
N TYR A 528 -32.53 -15.22 -14.49
CA TYR A 528 -31.58 -15.63 -15.53
C TYR A 528 -31.28 -17.14 -15.39
N PRO A 529 -31.64 -17.99 -16.37
CA PRO A 529 -31.31 -19.41 -16.33
C PRO A 529 -29.81 -19.69 -16.19
N GLU A 530 -28.97 -18.90 -16.85
CA GLU A 530 -27.51 -19.03 -16.81
C GLU A 530 -26.90 -18.67 -15.44
N ALA A 531 -27.61 -17.88 -14.62
CA ALA A 531 -27.19 -17.57 -13.25
C ALA A 531 -27.17 -18.85 -12.37
N ARG A 532 -28.08 -19.80 -12.65
CA ARG A 532 -28.22 -21.06 -11.90
C ARG A 532 -27.06 -22.03 -12.08
N LEU A 533 -26.16 -21.77 -13.04
CA LEU A 533 -24.96 -22.57 -13.27
C LEU A 533 -23.76 -22.14 -12.40
N LEU A 534 -23.90 -21.04 -11.66
CA LEU A 534 -22.81 -20.41 -10.91
C LEU A 534 -23.08 -20.50 -9.41
N THR A 535 -22.03 -20.79 -8.64
CA THR A 535 -22.07 -20.56 -7.19
C THR A 535 -22.03 -19.06 -6.89
N TYR A 536 -22.35 -18.67 -5.65
CA TYR A 536 -22.27 -17.25 -5.28
C TYR A 536 -20.85 -16.69 -5.45
N ALA A 537 -19.82 -17.47 -5.11
CA ALA A 537 -18.41 -17.09 -5.29
C ALA A 537 -17.99 -16.93 -6.77
N GLU A 538 -18.58 -17.71 -7.67
CA GLU A 538 -18.31 -17.65 -9.12
C GLU A 538 -19.10 -16.54 -9.82
N PHE A 539 -20.17 -16.05 -9.19
CA PHE A 539 -21.11 -15.12 -9.79
C PHE A 539 -20.48 -13.88 -10.45
N PRO A 540 -19.49 -13.20 -9.83
CA PRO A 540 -18.85 -12.02 -10.42
C PRO A 540 -18.10 -12.28 -11.74
N GLN A 541 -17.81 -13.55 -12.07
CA GLN A 541 -17.17 -13.94 -13.32
C GLN A 541 -18.07 -13.70 -14.53
N LYS A 542 -19.40 -13.83 -14.36
CA LYS A 542 -20.39 -13.69 -15.43
C LYS A 542 -21.42 -12.59 -15.18
N PHE A 543 -21.52 -12.08 -13.95
CA PHE A 543 -22.44 -11.00 -13.58
C PHE A 543 -21.69 -9.82 -12.96
N VAL A 544 -22.29 -8.64 -13.02
CA VAL A 544 -21.77 -7.42 -12.38
C VAL A 544 -22.83 -6.78 -11.51
N TRP A 545 -22.44 -6.43 -10.28
CA TRP A 545 -23.28 -5.73 -9.32
C TRP A 545 -23.45 -4.26 -9.72
N LYS A 546 -24.69 -3.81 -9.90
CA LYS A 546 -25.01 -2.43 -10.19
C LYS A 546 -25.44 -1.72 -8.90
N LYS A 547 -24.50 -1.03 -8.23
CA LYS A 547 -24.77 -0.34 -6.95
C LYS A 547 -25.97 0.62 -6.97
N LYS A 548 -26.23 1.29 -8.10
CA LYS A 548 -27.35 2.25 -8.23
C LYS A 548 -28.71 1.58 -8.29
N THR A 549 -28.83 0.51 -9.08
CA THR A 549 -30.09 -0.25 -9.26
C THR A 549 -30.20 -1.43 -8.31
N ARG A 550 -29.14 -1.73 -7.55
CA ARG A 550 -29.03 -2.82 -6.56
C ARG A 550 -29.43 -4.18 -7.11
N GLU A 551 -28.97 -4.47 -8.33
CA GLU A 551 -29.22 -5.73 -9.02
C GLU A 551 -27.93 -6.29 -9.64
N TRP A 552 -27.96 -7.58 -9.94
CA TRP A 552 -26.97 -8.22 -10.78
C TRP A 552 -27.42 -8.22 -12.24
N THR A 553 -26.50 -7.88 -13.13
CA THR A 553 -26.72 -7.89 -14.58
C THR A 553 -25.66 -8.72 -15.27
N PRO A 554 -25.97 -9.42 -16.38
CA PRO A 554 -24.98 -10.14 -17.16
C PRO A 554 -23.80 -9.23 -17.54
N ARG A 555 -22.59 -9.72 -17.30
CA ARG A 555 -21.34 -9.01 -17.54
C ARG A 555 -21.05 -9.01 -19.04
N LYS A 556 -20.95 -7.81 -19.62
CA LYS A 556 -20.61 -7.62 -21.04
C LYS A 556 -19.10 -7.50 -21.30
N GLN A 557 -18.34 -7.00 -20.32
CA GLN A 557 -16.91 -6.69 -20.46
C GLN A 557 -16.15 -6.90 -19.15
N ALA A 558 -14.83 -6.98 -19.27
CA ALA A 558 -13.87 -7.25 -18.20
C ALA A 558 -14.12 -8.61 -17.51
N PHE A 559 -13.32 -8.91 -16.49
CA PHE A 559 -13.42 -10.15 -15.72
C PHE A 559 -13.15 -9.83 -14.24
N ALA A 560 -13.90 -10.48 -13.35
CA ALA A 560 -13.75 -10.35 -11.92
C ALA A 560 -13.98 -11.72 -11.26
N ILE A 561 -13.35 -11.93 -10.11
CA ILE A 561 -13.58 -13.12 -9.28
C ILE A 561 -14.31 -12.71 -8.00
N GLY A 562 -15.17 -13.58 -7.47
CA GLY A 562 -15.84 -13.35 -6.21
C GLY A 562 -15.02 -13.83 -5.02
N ARG A 563 -15.12 -13.11 -3.91
CA ARG A 563 -14.56 -13.50 -2.62
C ARG A 563 -15.58 -13.27 -1.52
N ILE A 564 -16.15 -14.34 -1.02
CA ILE A 564 -17.07 -14.32 0.12
C ILE A 564 -16.29 -13.92 1.39
N TYR A 565 -16.87 -13.05 2.21
CA TYR A 565 -16.24 -12.64 3.48
C TYR A 565 -15.91 -13.84 4.37
N TYR A 566 -14.81 -13.71 5.12
CA TYR A 566 -14.37 -14.74 6.05
C TYR A 566 -15.33 -14.82 7.25
N VAL A 567 -15.67 -16.04 7.64
CA VAL A 567 -16.40 -16.35 8.88
C VAL A 567 -15.66 -17.45 9.62
N HIS A 568 -15.51 -17.26 10.93
CA HIS A 568 -14.82 -18.19 11.81
C HIS A 568 -15.62 -19.50 11.95
N PRO A 569 -14.98 -20.68 12.03
CA PRO A 569 -15.67 -21.96 12.21
C PRO A 569 -16.60 -22.01 13.43
N GLY A 570 -16.26 -21.29 14.50
CA GLY A 570 -17.08 -21.19 15.70
C GLY A 570 -18.36 -20.35 15.57
N SER A 571 -18.68 -19.79 14.40
CA SER A 571 -19.83 -18.89 14.21
C SER A 571 -21.11 -19.60 13.74
N GLY A 572 -21.23 -20.89 14.01
CA GLY A 572 -22.45 -21.67 13.78
C GLY A 572 -22.97 -21.58 12.34
N GLU A 573 -24.26 -21.29 12.19
CA GLU A 573 -24.98 -21.24 10.91
C GLU A 573 -24.33 -20.34 9.87
N SER A 574 -23.81 -19.17 10.28
CA SER A 574 -23.10 -18.27 9.36
C SER A 574 -21.85 -18.93 8.73
N TYR A 575 -21.16 -19.81 9.45
CA TYR A 575 -20.04 -20.56 8.89
C TYR A 575 -20.53 -21.62 7.90
N TYR A 576 -21.58 -22.36 8.24
CA TYR A 576 -22.14 -23.40 7.37
C TYR A 576 -22.67 -22.81 6.06
N ILE A 577 -23.45 -21.71 6.11
CA ILE A 577 -23.89 -21.01 4.90
C ILE A 577 -22.71 -20.56 4.06
N ARG A 578 -21.66 -19.98 4.67
CA ARG A 578 -20.45 -19.59 3.93
C ARG A 578 -19.85 -20.77 3.16
N CYS A 579 -19.76 -21.93 3.79
CA CYS A 579 -19.28 -23.15 3.15
C CYS A 579 -20.19 -23.52 1.97
N LEU A 580 -21.51 -23.58 2.20
CA LEU A 580 -22.50 -23.93 1.17
C LEU A 580 -22.48 -22.98 -0.02
N LEU A 581 -22.26 -21.68 0.18
CA LEU A 581 -22.17 -20.69 -0.90
C LEU A 581 -21.00 -20.89 -1.87
N ASN A 582 -20.04 -21.76 -1.54
CA ASN A 582 -18.98 -22.20 -2.45
C ASN A 582 -19.35 -23.44 -3.27
N HIS A 583 -20.49 -24.08 -3.01
CA HIS A 583 -20.88 -25.37 -3.58
C HIS A 583 -22.29 -25.35 -4.20
N ILE A 584 -23.25 -24.72 -3.53
CA ILE A 584 -24.64 -24.61 -4.01
C ILE A 584 -24.72 -23.62 -5.17
N ARG A 585 -25.47 -24.01 -6.19
CA ARG A 585 -25.75 -23.22 -7.39
C ARG A 585 -27.25 -23.00 -7.52
N GLY A 586 -27.65 -21.86 -8.08
CA GLY A 586 -29.05 -21.61 -8.43
C GLY A 586 -30.03 -21.41 -7.27
N ALA A 587 -29.55 -21.23 -6.03
CA ALA A 587 -30.42 -20.92 -4.89
C ALA A 587 -31.25 -19.65 -5.17
N THR A 588 -32.57 -19.77 -5.01
CA THR A 588 -33.55 -18.71 -5.24
C THR A 588 -34.14 -18.16 -3.94
N SER A 589 -33.83 -18.78 -2.81
CA SER A 589 -34.22 -18.35 -1.47
C SER A 589 -33.19 -18.78 -0.42
N HIS A 590 -33.34 -18.30 0.81
CA HIS A 590 -32.57 -18.80 1.95
C HIS A 590 -32.89 -20.26 2.29
N GLN A 591 -34.08 -20.78 1.97
CA GLN A 591 -34.45 -22.18 2.25
C GLN A 591 -33.70 -23.17 1.35
N ASP A 592 -33.21 -22.70 0.20
CA ASP A 592 -32.40 -23.51 -0.73
C ASP A 592 -30.94 -23.67 -0.26
N LEU A 593 -30.55 -22.97 0.82
CA LEU A 593 -29.21 -22.97 1.44
C LEU A 593 -29.29 -23.60 2.83
#